data_AF-A0A7X2J1Y5-F1
#
_entry.id   AF-A0A7X2J1Y5-F1
#
_cell.length_a   1.000
_cell.length_b   1.000
_cell.length_c   1.000
_cell.angle_alpha   90.00
_cell.angle_beta   90.00
_cell.angle_gamma   90.00
#
_symmetry.space_group_name_H-M   'P 1'
#
loop_
_entity.id
_entity.type
_entity.pdbx_description
1 polymer ?
#
loop_
_entity_poly.entity_id
_entity_poly.type
_entity_poly.pdbx_seq_one_letter_code
_entity_poly.pdbx_strand_id
1 'polypeptide(L)'
;MNRNTKHYDYQYYLCKSCGYKVAIEEVHNRFIPKILNRVKELISTVPIVPKTLAAINEMSIQVKQSVESKQKIIKILEGKLNTARDLEDRELELKILEFIQHHNESLKDFANCQENLRRIHQLVESDQFFPRFDEILNHQLGLDEVRLIILYFVECLIVSTEQQPQLLFKSNIFSDLNISPIG
;
A
#
# COMPACT_ATOMS: atom_id res chain seq x y z
N MET A 1 16.13 16.36 14.88
CA MET A 1 14.77 15.83 14.70
C MET A 1 13.94 16.91 14.05
N ASN A 2 13.54 16.77 12.78
CA ASN A 2 12.46 17.54 12.16
C ASN A 2 12.19 16.92 10.79
N ARG A 3 11.22 16.00 10.73
CA ARG A 3 10.67 15.48 9.48
C ARG A 3 9.31 16.15 9.26
N ASN A 4 9.28 17.07 8.29
CA ASN A 4 8.13 17.43 7.44
C ASN A 4 6.74 17.52 8.10
N THR A 5 6.49 18.59 8.85
CA THR A 5 5.14 19.12 9.09
C THR A 5 4.67 19.85 7.82
N LYS A 6 4.33 19.11 6.77
CA LYS A 6 3.48 19.67 5.70
C LYS A 6 2.03 19.54 6.17
N HIS A 7 1.46 20.63 6.65
CA HIS A 7 0.02 20.74 6.86
C HIS A 7 -0.63 20.86 5.49
N TYR A 8 -1.53 19.93 5.20
CA TYR A 8 -2.32 19.95 3.97
C TYR A 8 -3.76 20.33 4.33
N ASP A 9 -4.10 21.60 4.18
CA ASP A 9 -5.47 22.09 4.36
C ASP A 9 -6.31 21.77 3.12
N TYR A 10 -6.79 20.53 3.04
CA TYR A 10 -7.78 20.15 2.03
C TYR A 10 -9.19 20.44 2.57
N GLN A 11 -9.79 21.55 2.11
CA GLN A 11 -11.19 21.90 2.40
C GLN A 11 -12.20 21.13 1.54
N TYR A 12 -11.73 20.41 0.52
CA TYR A 12 -12.55 19.74 -0.48
C TYR A 12 -11.90 18.50 -1.07
N TYR A 13 -12.73 17.52 -1.44
CA TYR A 13 -12.33 16.39 -2.28
C TYR A 13 -12.53 16.74 -3.76
N LEU A 14 -11.55 16.38 -4.60
CA LEU A 14 -11.57 16.67 -6.04
C LEU A 14 -12.05 15.46 -6.83
N CYS A 15 -13.05 15.64 -7.69
CA CYS A 15 -13.40 14.66 -8.70
C CYS A 15 -12.23 14.52 -9.70
N LYS A 16 -11.70 13.30 -9.86
CA LYS A 16 -10.57 13.02 -10.78
C LYS A 16 -10.87 13.37 -12.24
N SER A 17 -12.13 13.35 -12.66
CA SER A 17 -12.54 13.53 -14.06
C SER A 17 -12.88 14.98 -14.43
N CYS A 18 -13.39 15.78 -13.50
CA CYS A 18 -13.88 17.13 -13.81
C CYS A 18 -13.38 18.23 -12.86
N GLY A 19 -12.55 17.90 -11.85
CA GLY A 19 -12.00 18.88 -10.91
C GLY A 19 -13.02 19.50 -9.95
N TYR A 20 -14.26 18.99 -9.93
CA TYR A 20 -15.31 19.45 -9.03
C TYR A 20 -14.92 19.24 -7.56
N LYS A 21 -15.20 20.24 -6.72
CA LYS A 21 -14.85 20.30 -5.30
C LYS A 21 -16.06 19.89 -4.46
N VAL A 22 -15.96 18.78 -3.74
CA VAL A 22 -16.97 18.36 -2.75
C VAL A 22 -16.53 18.82 -1.37
N ALA A 23 -17.41 19.50 -0.63
CA ALA A 23 -17.11 19.96 0.72
C ALA A 23 -16.78 18.78 1.64
N ILE A 24 -15.74 18.93 2.47
CA ILE A 24 -15.29 17.88 3.38
C ILE A 24 -16.38 17.43 4.35
N GLU A 25 -17.25 18.35 4.79
CA GLU A 25 -18.40 18.06 5.64
C GLU A 25 -19.45 17.18 4.95
N GLU A 26 -19.69 17.39 3.65
CA GLU A 26 -20.60 16.53 2.87
C GLU A 26 -20.00 15.12 2.72
N VAL A 27 -18.68 15.03 2.54
CA VAL A 27 -18.00 13.74 2.52
C VAL A 27 -18.05 13.04 3.86
N HIS A 28 -17.77 13.76 4.95
CA HIS A 28 -17.76 13.19 6.29
C HIS A 28 -19.18 12.77 6.73
N ASN A 29 -20.20 13.58 6.47
CA ASN A 29 -21.55 13.28 6.94
C ASN A 29 -22.27 12.23 6.09
N ARG A 30 -22.03 12.22 4.77
CA ARG A 30 -22.76 11.34 3.83
C ARG A 30 -22.01 10.07 3.48
N PHE A 31 -20.70 10.14 3.33
CA PHE A 31 -19.90 9.04 2.78
C PHE A 31 -19.22 8.20 3.86
N ILE A 32 -18.82 8.78 4.98
CA ILE A 32 -18.20 7.99 6.08
C ILE A 32 -19.12 6.91 6.62
N PRO A 33 -20.41 7.16 6.93
CA PRO A 33 -21.30 6.09 7.37
C PRO A 33 -21.40 4.95 6.34
N LYS A 34 -21.37 5.28 5.04
CA LYS A 34 -21.38 4.28 3.97
C LYS A 34 -20.07 3.48 3.90
N ILE A 35 -18.94 4.13 4.13
CA ILE A 35 -17.64 3.48 4.17
C ILE A 35 -17.54 2.56 5.38
N LEU A 36 -17.94 3.02 6.57
CA LEU A 36 -17.96 2.20 7.78
C LEU A 36 -18.90 1.00 7.65
N ASN A 37 -20.10 1.18 7.08
CA ASN A 37 -21.00 0.06 6.78
C ASN A 37 -20.34 -0.94 5.82
N ARG A 38 -19.64 -0.46 4.80
CA ARG A 38 -18.91 -1.32 3.87
C ARG A 38 -17.79 -2.10 4.56
N VAL A 39 -17.02 -1.45 5.44
CA VAL A 39 -15.99 -2.11 6.25
C VAL A 39 -16.62 -3.19 7.12
N LYS A 40 -17.71 -2.87 7.82
CA LYS A 40 -18.46 -3.81 8.66
C LYS A 40 -18.94 -5.02 7.85
N GLU A 41 -19.52 -4.81 6.67
CA GLU A 41 -19.92 -5.89 5.77
C GLU A 41 -18.72 -6.74 5.36
N LEU A 42 -17.61 -6.12 4.96
CA LEU A 42 -16.41 -6.85 4.53
C LEU A 42 -15.87 -7.75 5.64
N ILE A 43 -15.67 -7.22 6.85
CA ILE A 43 -15.09 -7.98 7.96
C ILE A 43 -16.06 -9.00 8.58
N SER A 44 -17.38 -8.81 8.41
CA SER A 44 -18.39 -9.72 8.94
C SER A 44 -18.74 -10.88 7.99
N THR A 45 -18.17 -10.90 6.78
CA THR A 45 -18.47 -11.96 5.80
C THR A 45 -17.60 -13.20 6.04
N VAL A 46 -18.24 -14.37 6.16
CA VAL A 46 -17.58 -15.69 6.28
C VAL A 46 -16.40 -15.89 5.29
N PRO A 47 -16.47 -15.47 4.00
CA PRO A 47 -15.35 -15.62 3.07
C PRO A 47 -14.19 -14.62 3.24
N ILE A 48 -14.21 -13.67 4.17
CA ILE A 48 -13.17 -12.63 4.25
C ILE A 48 -11.80 -13.19 4.67
N VAL A 49 -11.78 -14.14 5.61
CA VAL A 49 -10.57 -14.82 6.08
C VAL A 49 -9.87 -15.55 4.93
N PRO A 50 -10.51 -16.50 4.22
CA PRO A 50 -9.83 -17.21 3.12
C PRO A 50 -9.43 -16.29 1.97
N LYS A 51 -10.21 -15.24 1.66
CA LYS A 51 -9.83 -14.25 0.63
C LYS A 51 -8.58 -13.46 1.03
N THR A 52 -8.50 -13.05 2.29
CA THR A 52 -7.37 -12.29 2.82
C THR A 52 -6.11 -13.14 2.86
N LEU A 53 -6.21 -14.41 3.30
CA LEU A 53 -5.09 -15.36 3.26
C LEU A 53 -4.61 -15.60 1.82
N ALA A 54 -5.53 -15.76 0.86
CA ALA A 54 -5.17 -15.92 -0.54
C ALA A 54 -4.38 -14.71 -1.07
N ALA A 55 -4.84 -13.49 -0.78
CA ALA A 55 -4.14 -12.26 -1.17
C ALA A 55 -2.74 -12.14 -0.52
N ILE A 56 -2.61 -12.47 0.77
CA ILE A 56 -1.31 -12.47 1.47
C ILE A 56 -0.35 -13.48 0.85
N ASN A 57 -0.85 -14.67 0.49
CA ASN A 57 -0.06 -15.69 -0.18
C ASN A 57 0.41 -15.24 -1.57
N GLU A 58 -0.47 -14.61 -2.35
CA GLU A 58 -0.13 -14.05 -3.65
C GLU A 58 0.97 -12.97 -3.52
N MET A 59 0.78 -12.00 -2.60
CA MET A 59 1.78 -10.96 -2.33
C MET A 59 3.12 -11.58 -1.88
N SER A 60 3.09 -12.62 -1.05
CA SER A 60 4.30 -13.32 -0.57
C SER A 60 5.07 -13.98 -1.73
N ILE A 61 4.35 -14.58 -2.68
CA ILE A 61 4.95 -15.16 -3.90
C ILE A 61 5.60 -14.07 -4.74
N GLN A 62 4.91 -12.95 -4.98
CA GLN A 62 5.44 -11.83 -5.79
C GLN A 62 6.70 -11.21 -5.16
N VAL A 63 6.71 -11.04 -3.82
CA VAL A 63 7.87 -10.54 -3.11
C VAL A 63 9.03 -11.52 -3.21
N LYS A 64 8.78 -12.83 -3.06
CA LYS A 64 9.83 -13.85 -3.22
C LYS A 64 10.44 -13.83 -4.62
N GLN A 65 9.63 -13.76 -5.66
CA GLN A 65 10.09 -13.63 -7.05
C GLN A 65 10.92 -12.36 -7.25
N SER A 66 10.50 -11.24 -6.66
CA SER A 66 11.24 -9.97 -6.71
C SER A 66 12.61 -10.06 -6.04
N VAL A 67 12.69 -10.73 -4.89
CA VAL A 67 13.95 -11.01 -4.17
C VAL A 67 14.88 -11.86 -5.03
N GLU A 68 14.38 -12.97 -5.58
CA GLU A 68 15.16 -13.86 -6.43
C GLU A 68 15.69 -13.14 -7.68
N SER A 69 14.87 -12.29 -8.30
CA SER A 69 15.26 -11.47 -9.45
C SER A 69 16.40 -10.50 -9.10
N LYS A 70 16.28 -9.75 -7.98
CA LYS A 70 17.33 -8.82 -7.55
C LYS A 70 18.62 -9.54 -7.15
N GLN A 71 18.53 -10.69 -6.49
CA GLN A 71 19.72 -11.51 -6.18
C GLN A 71 20.45 -11.98 -7.44
N LYS A 72 19.71 -12.35 -8.51
CA LYS A 72 20.32 -12.68 -9.81
C LYS A 72 21.05 -11.47 -10.41
N ILE A 73 20.44 -10.29 -10.35
CA ILE A 73 21.06 -9.05 -10.84
C ILE A 73 22.34 -8.73 -10.07
N ILE A 74 22.33 -8.85 -8.74
CA ILE A 74 23.52 -8.63 -7.90
C ILE A 74 24.64 -9.58 -8.32
N LYS A 75 24.36 -10.89 -8.49
CA LYS A 75 25.38 -11.85 -8.95
C LYS A 75 25.98 -11.49 -10.31
N ILE A 76 25.16 -10.97 -11.23
CA ILE A 76 25.65 -10.49 -12.54
C ILE A 76 26.55 -9.27 -12.35
N LEU A 77 26.17 -8.32 -11.50
CA LEU A 77 26.96 -7.13 -11.19
C LEU A 77 28.28 -7.49 -10.50
N GLU A 78 28.28 -8.45 -9.58
CA GLU A 78 29.51 -8.97 -8.93
C GLU A 78 30.46 -9.60 -9.96
N GLY A 79 29.93 -10.33 -10.96
CA GLY A 79 30.74 -10.82 -12.08
C GLY A 79 31.36 -9.69 -12.89
N LYS A 80 30.58 -8.65 -13.21
CA LYS A 80 31.07 -7.46 -13.93
C LYS A 80 32.07 -6.65 -13.11
N LEU A 81 31.94 -6.64 -11.78
CA LEU A 81 32.85 -5.96 -10.87
C LEU A 81 34.26 -6.57 -10.95
N ASN A 82 34.35 -7.90 -11.02
CA ASN A 82 35.62 -8.58 -11.21
C ASN A 82 36.25 -8.20 -12.54
N THR A 83 35.48 -8.17 -13.64
CA THR A 83 35.98 -7.73 -14.94
C THR A 83 36.46 -6.27 -14.92
N ALA A 84 35.74 -5.37 -14.26
CA ALA A 84 36.16 -3.97 -14.13
C ALA A 84 37.49 -3.85 -13.36
N ARG A 85 37.68 -4.66 -12.31
CA ARG A 85 38.93 -4.73 -11.56
C ARG A 85 40.09 -5.27 -12.39
N ASP A 86 39.85 -6.34 -13.16
CA ASP A 86 40.85 -6.93 -14.05
C ASP A 86 41.29 -5.95 -15.16
N LEU A 87 40.39 -5.04 -15.57
CA LEU A 87 40.65 -3.99 -16.55
C LEU A 87 41.19 -2.68 -15.92
N GLU A 88 41.37 -2.65 -14.59
CA GLU A 88 41.75 -1.45 -13.82
C GLU A 88 40.83 -0.22 -14.07
N ASP A 89 39.57 -0.45 -14.48
CA ASP A 89 38.58 0.60 -14.73
C ASP A 89 37.88 1.01 -13.43
N ARG A 90 38.46 2.00 -12.75
CA ARG A 90 37.97 2.48 -11.47
C ARG A 90 36.61 3.17 -11.54
N GLU A 91 36.30 3.85 -12.64
CA GLU A 91 35.01 4.54 -12.79
C GLU A 91 33.88 3.51 -12.90
N LEU A 92 34.09 2.48 -13.72
CA LEU A 92 33.14 1.38 -13.86
C LEU A 92 32.98 0.60 -12.56
N GLU A 93 34.07 0.33 -11.84
CA GLU A 93 34.03 -0.34 -10.54
C GLU A 93 33.12 0.39 -9.55
N LEU A 94 33.30 1.70 -9.38
CA LEU A 94 32.50 2.52 -8.47
C LEU A 94 31.03 2.51 -8.85
N LYS A 95 30.72 2.65 -10.13
CA LYS A 95 29.34 2.64 -10.62
C LYS A 95 28.65 1.29 -10.41
N ILE A 96 29.37 0.19 -10.59
CA ILE A 96 28.84 -1.16 -10.31
C ILE A 96 28.57 -1.32 -8.80
N LEU A 97 29.48 -0.84 -7.94
CA LEU A 97 29.28 -0.89 -6.48
C LEU A 97 28.05 -0.10 -6.04
N GLU A 98 27.80 1.08 -6.61
CA GLU A 98 26.59 1.87 -6.36
C GLU A 98 25.31 1.08 -6.72
N PHE A 99 25.29 0.43 -7.89
CA PHE A 99 24.16 -0.40 -8.29
C PHE A 99 23.94 -1.61 -7.37
N ILE A 100 25.02 -2.28 -6.96
CA ILE A 100 24.96 -3.38 -5.99
C ILE A 100 24.38 -2.87 -4.67
N GLN A 101 24.84 -1.72 -4.18
CA GLN A 101 24.33 -1.13 -2.94
C GLN A 101 22.83 -0.81 -3.06
N HIS A 102 22.40 -0.18 -4.14
CA HIS A 102 20.99 0.13 -4.38
C HIS A 102 20.09 -1.12 -4.38
N HIS A 103 20.54 -2.20 -5.01
CA HIS A 103 19.82 -3.47 -4.99
C HIS A 103 19.81 -4.12 -3.60
N ASN A 104 20.89 -4.02 -2.84
CA ASN A 104 20.96 -4.50 -1.46
C ASN A 104 20.03 -3.73 -0.50
N GLU A 105 19.92 -2.41 -0.67
CA GLU A 105 18.96 -1.59 0.06
C GLU A 105 17.53 -2.03 -0.25
N SER A 106 17.20 -2.20 -1.54
CA SER A 106 15.90 -2.75 -1.95
C SER A 106 15.61 -4.13 -1.33
N LEU A 107 16.63 -5.01 -1.24
CA LEU A 107 16.47 -6.33 -0.61
C LEU A 107 16.13 -6.23 0.89
N LYS A 108 16.65 -5.21 1.61
CA LYS A 108 16.26 -4.97 3.01
C LYS A 108 14.79 -4.57 3.11
N ASP A 109 14.30 -3.75 2.18
CA ASP A 109 12.88 -3.38 2.15
C ASP A 109 11.98 -4.58 1.88
N PHE A 110 12.38 -5.47 0.97
CA PHE A 110 11.65 -6.73 0.74
C PHE A 110 11.67 -7.66 1.95
N ALA A 111 12.79 -7.74 2.70
CA ALA A 111 12.83 -8.53 3.93
C ALA A 111 11.83 -8.01 4.98
N ASN A 112 11.73 -6.70 5.14
CA ASN A 112 10.72 -6.07 5.99
C ASN A 112 9.30 -6.37 5.50
N CYS A 113 9.08 -6.33 4.18
CA CYS A 113 7.79 -6.67 3.58
C CYS A 113 7.41 -8.14 3.85
N GLN A 114 8.33 -9.09 3.68
CA GLN A 114 8.10 -10.51 3.96
C GLN A 114 7.73 -10.74 5.43
N GLU A 115 8.44 -10.09 6.35
CA GLU A 115 8.14 -10.20 7.78
C GLU A 115 6.76 -9.62 8.11
N ASN A 116 6.38 -8.50 7.50
CA ASN A 116 5.04 -7.92 7.67
C ASN A 116 3.96 -8.83 7.11
N LEU A 117 4.13 -9.38 5.90
CA LEU A 117 3.19 -10.34 5.31
C LEU A 117 3.03 -11.58 6.19
N ARG A 118 4.13 -12.11 6.73
CA ARG A 118 4.13 -13.23 7.68
C ARG A 118 3.34 -12.91 8.94
N ARG A 119 3.56 -11.74 9.55
CA ARG A 119 2.82 -11.30 10.75
C ARG A 119 1.33 -11.14 10.47
N ILE A 120 0.98 -10.51 9.35
CA ILE A 120 -0.42 -10.32 8.96
C ILE A 120 -1.09 -11.69 8.73
N HIS A 121 -0.41 -12.62 8.06
CA HIS A 121 -0.90 -13.99 7.90
C HIS A 121 -1.25 -14.64 9.24
N GLN A 122 -0.32 -14.60 10.20
CA GLN A 122 -0.52 -15.14 11.54
C GLN A 122 -1.69 -14.48 12.28
N LEU A 123 -1.86 -13.17 12.13
CA LEU A 123 -2.98 -12.45 12.73
C LEU A 123 -4.32 -12.84 12.11
N VAL A 124 -4.36 -13.10 10.81
CA VAL A 124 -5.57 -13.55 10.11
C VAL A 124 -5.92 -14.99 10.51
N GLU A 125 -4.93 -15.88 10.60
CA GLU A 125 -5.13 -17.27 11.05
C GLU A 125 -5.57 -17.37 12.52
N SER A 126 -5.11 -16.45 13.37
CA SER A 126 -5.44 -16.42 14.80
C SER A 126 -6.71 -15.62 15.12
N ASP A 127 -7.45 -15.16 14.12
CA ASP A 127 -8.64 -14.31 14.27
C ASP A 127 -8.38 -12.99 15.03
N GLN A 128 -7.14 -12.51 15.00
CA GLN A 128 -6.71 -11.26 15.67
C GLN A 128 -6.60 -10.08 14.71
N PHE A 129 -6.74 -10.31 13.40
CA PHE A 129 -6.63 -9.27 12.39
C PHE A 129 -7.92 -8.45 12.26
N PHE A 130 -9.07 -9.11 12.08
CA PHE A 130 -10.33 -8.43 11.81
C PHE A 130 -10.94 -7.68 13.01
N PRO A 131 -10.81 -8.15 14.27
CA PRO A 131 -11.26 -7.38 15.43
C PRO A 131 -10.59 -6.00 15.57
N ARG A 132 -9.43 -5.78 14.93
CA ARG A 132 -8.79 -4.45 14.91
C ARG A 132 -9.61 -3.39 14.19
N PHE A 133 -10.53 -3.80 13.31
CA PHE A 133 -11.45 -2.87 12.66
C PHE A 133 -12.62 -2.49 13.58
N ASP A 134 -12.85 -3.19 14.69
CA ASP A 134 -13.88 -2.82 15.65
C ASP A 134 -13.58 -1.48 16.32
N GLU A 135 -12.30 -1.14 16.51
CA GLU A 135 -11.91 0.18 17.01
C GLU A 135 -12.38 1.28 16.06
N ILE A 136 -12.28 1.04 14.75
CA ILE A 136 -12.72 1.97 13.70
C ILE A 136 -14.25 2.06 13.63
N LEU A 137 -14.95 0.95 13.89
CA LEU A 137 -16.41 0.87 13.79
C LEU A 137 -17.13 1.40 15.04
N ASN A 138 -16.48 1.34 16.20
CA ASN A 138 -17.14 1.62 17.49
C ASN A 138 -16.71 2.93 18.16
N HIS A 139 -15.65 3.59 17.67
CA HIS A 139 -15.21 4.87 18.23
C HIS A 139 -15.63 6.06 17.37
N GLN A 140 -15.83 7.21 18.01
CA GLN A 140 -15.98 8.47 17.31
C GLN A 140 -14.62 8.86 16.71
N LEU A 141 -14.48 8.67 15.40
CA LEU A 141 -13.26 8.93 14.67
C LEU A 141 -12.97 10.43 14.62
N GLY A 142 -11.72 10.81 14.88
CA GLY A 142 -11.23 12.15 14.60
C GLY A 142 -11.09 12.39 13.11
N LEU A 143 -10.80 13.64 12.73
CA LEU A 143 -10.69 14.02 11.32
C LEU A 143 -9.59 13.26 10.59
N ASP A 144 -8.49 12.91 11.27
CA ASP A 144 -7.36 12.21 10.65
C ASP A 144 -7.65 10.72 10.43
N GLU A 145 -8.33 10.05 11.38
CA GLU A 145 -8.77 8.67 11.22
C GLU A 145 -9.81 8.54 10.10
N VAL A 146 -10.74 9.50 10.03
CA VAL A 146 -11.71 9.63 8.94
C VAL A 146 -11.03 9.74 7.58
N ARG A 147 -9.96 10.54 7.49
CA ARG A 147 -9.16 10.69 6.25
C ARG A 147 -8.46 9.38 5.87
N LEU A 148 -7.88 8.67 6.83
CA LEU A 148 -7.21 7.39 6.59
C LEU A 148 -8.19 6.36 6.05
N ILE A 149 -9.38 6.25 6.61
CA ILE A 149 -10.42 5.31 6.15
C ILE A 149 -10.82 5.60 4.69
N ILE A 150 -10.97 6.88 4.32
CA ILE A 150 -11.23 7.23 2.92
C ILE A 150 -10.07 6.74 2.03
N LEU A 151 -8.82 7.00 2.41
CA LEU A 151 -7.65 6.56 1.64
C LEU A 151 -7.57 5.04 1.50
N TYR A 152 -7.88 4.28 2.55
CA TYR A 152 -7.77 2.82 2.53
C TYR A 152 -8.91 2.12 1.79
N PHE A 153 -10.12 2.68 1.79
CA PHE A 153 -11.31 1.96 1.31
C PHE A 153 -11.95 2.57 0.05
N VAL A 154 -11.68 3.83 -0.28
CA VAL A 154 -12.29 4.53 -1.42
C VAL A 154 -11.31 4.63 -2.59
N GLU A 155 -11.73 4.19 -3.77
CA GLU A 155 -10.96 4.30 -5.01
C GLU A 155 -11.16 5.68 -5.66
N CYS A 156 -12.42 6.12 -5.76
CA CYS A 156 -12.77 7.48 -6.14
C CYS A 156 -14.22 7.84 -5.73
N LEU A 157 -14.50 9.15 -5.74
CA LEU A 157 -15.84 9.70 -5.63
C LEU A 157 -16.25 10.24 -7.01
N ILE A 158 -17.33 9.70 -7.58
CA ILE A 158 -17.91 10.16 -8.84
C ILE A 158 -18.98 11.21 -8.50
N VAL A 159 -18.82 12.39 -9.09
CA VAL A 159 -19.78 13.50 -8.97
C VAL A 159 -20.24 13.90 -10.36
N SER A 160 -21.55 13.93 -10.58
CA SER A 160 -22.18 14.34 -11.84
C SER A 160 -23.29 15.35 -11.56
N THR A 161 -23.56 16.24 -12.51
CA THR A 161 -24.70 17.18 -12.45
C THR A 161 -26.04 16.49 -12.63
N GLU A 162 -26.05 15.28 -13.20
CA GLU A 162 -27.27 14.54 -13.56
C GLU A 162 -27.54 13.36 -12.60
N GLN A 163 -26.59 13.00 -11.75
CA GLN A 163 -26.68 11.84 -10.88
C GLN A 163 -26.21 12.15 -9.46
N GLN A 164 -26.80 11.47 -8.48
CA GLN A 164 -26.30 11.58 -7.11
C GLN A 164 -24.85 11.10 -7.02
N PRO A 165 -24.00 11.74 -6.19
CA PRO A 165 -22.62 11.33 -6.05
C PRO A 165 -22.49 9.88 -5.57
N GLN A 166 -21.56 9.14 -6.17
CA GLN A 166 -21.35 7.72 -5.92
C GLN A 166 -19.91 7.47 -5.44
N LEU A 167 -19.77 6.65 -4.39
CA LEU A 167 -18.47 6.14 -3.96
C LEU A 167 -18.15 4.87 -4.74
N LEU A 168 -16.96 4.83 -5.34
CA LEU A 168 -16.36 3.58 -5.78
C LEU A 168 -15.38 3.12 -4.70
N PHE A 169 -15.62 1.90 -4.22
CA PHE A 169 -14.77 1.25 -3.22
C PHE A 169 -13.70 0.44 -3.91
N LYS A 170 -12.53 0.36 -3.28
CA LYS A 170 -11.48 -0.56 -3.73
C LYS A 170 -11.98 -1.99 -3.67
N SER A 171 -11.74 -2.73 -4.74
CA SER A 171 -12.07 -4.16 -4.83
C SER A 171 -11.25 -5.01 -3.86
N ASN A 172 -10.04 -4.55 -3.53
CA ASN A 172 -9.13 -5.16 -2.57
C ASN A 172 -8.52 -4.05 -1.70
N ILE A 173 -8.68 -4.14 -0.37
CA ILE A 173 -8.10 -3.15 0.58
C ILE A 173 -6.56 -3.21 0.61
N PHE A 174 -5.98 -4.29 0.09
CA PHE A 174 -4.55 -4.47 -0.12
C PHE A 174 -4.09 -4.00 -1.52
N SER A 175 -4.97 -3.47 -2.37
CA SER A 175 -4.60 -3.03 -3.73
C SER A 175 -3.46 -2.01 -3.74
N ASP A 176 -3.39 -1.17 -2.72
CA ASP A 176 -2.36 -0.15 -2.56
C ASP A 176 -1.07 -0.69 -1.93
N LEU A 177 -1.12 -1.90 -1.38
CA LEU A 177 0.05 -2.63 -0.88
C LEU A 177 0.72 -3.46 -1.96
N ASN A 178 0.10 -3.58 -3.14
CA ASN A 178 0.80 -4.07 -4.32
C ASN A 178 1.89 -3.06 -4.67
N ILE A 179 3.10 -3.39 -4.25
CA ILE A 179 4.33 -2.73 -4.66
C ILE A 179 4.32 -2.81 -6.19
N SER A 180 4.03 -1.70 -6.85
CA SER A 180 4.22 -1.59 -8.29
C SER A 180 5.64 -2.06 -8.58
N PRO A 181 5.87 -2.94 -9.58
CA PRO A 181 7.22 -3.29 -9.96
C PRO A 181 7.85 -2.00 -10.44
N ILE A 182 8.66 -1.37 -9.58
CA ILE A 182 9.50 -0.26 -9.97
C ILE A 182 10.46 -0.86 -10.99
N GLY A 183 10.17 -0.60 -12.26
CA GLY A 183 11.05 -0.85 -13.39
C GLY A 183 12.29 0.03 -13.33
#